data_AF-A0A8D8IJL3-F1
#
_entry.id   AF-A0A8D8IJL3-F1
#
_cell.length_a   1.000
_cell.length_b   1.000
_cell.length_c   1.000
_cell.angle_alpha   90.00
_cell.angle_beta   90.00
_cell.angle_gamma   90.00
#
_symmetry.space_group_name_H-M   'P 1'
#
loop_
_entity.id
_entity.type
_entity.pdbx_description
1 polymer ?
#
loop_
_entity_poly.entity_id
_entity_poly.type
_entity_poly.pdbx_seq_one_letter_code
_entity_poly.pdbx_strand_id
1 'polypeptide(L)'
;MIKQPVLAELQYFVSSVSLLYKGVPLKDSAAATALVKCALHLLEDLPSTRDAVFEYFSLVFNGAVKSYLGNVEKNNPDASAEDDTIQEIHEALERLVTNGPPAWSPLISSWSLRLLGEICDKNSRRRPLDIRTSCNLWLGCQAIRCLVGLTALCFSKLEEAEVDNCIAGLLNTFAQYSPYFDWVVARLGGCFPARVIARMLGCGLKRFTGEYDQVDSEVEVLSYLAAANEEHLRRALRDIIEREAAGNKLTVPYLLHLSKNSEVLAQSLAAVFLEHHTDAHLQLFRSQCKFWPANYNITNVVHIVTGLLLKVKKHSIPVLLTLPRLADRYPWCQELLEMLFVELETLVLEKRSCPLLDDATKEPAKELLWRACLSDCALLQQSGVRLILLVSLRSAHFLQQSIAQLLAGSSGELGSGKPHLNALVRLLGGPHGSAELPKIKPSFEIALERMLLNPTRGGENYWVLRNLVEIVKLERDSFNVHLKKTNCVVVLQELLGKLLAIWEMLMNQQKNTLLQRQGTFSFGNAVIKPEIKRIKREDGGTEQIDTGEGTSRSRTSQIATPVTFDQIHMLAKL
;
A
#
# COMPACT_ATOMS: atom_id res chain seq x y z
N MET A 1 31.54 -23.53 50.60
CA MET A 1 33.02 -23.65 50.53
C MET A 1 33.41 -23.66 49.06
N ILE A 2 34.20 -22.69 48.59
CA ILE A 2 34.71 -22.70 47.21
C ILE A 2 35.84 -23.73 47.14
N LYS A 3 35.84 -24.59 46.11
CA LYS A 3 36.90 -25.58 45.90
C LYS A 3 38.22 -24.84 45.58
N GLN A 4 39.34 -25.24 46.19
CA GLN A 4 40.66 -24.65 45.94
C GLN A 4 41.01 -24.37 44.45
N PRO A 5 40.73 -25.26 43.46
CA PRO A 5 41.00 -24.96 42.05
C PRO A 5 40.30 -23.69 41.54
N VAL A 6 39.02 -23.48 41.87
CA VAL A 6 38.23 -22.32 41.40
C VAL A 6 38.82 -20.99 41.92
N LEU A 7 39.45 -21.01 43.10
CA LEU A 7 40.10 -19.82 43.66
C LEU A 7 41.40 -19.47 42.94
N ALA A 8 42.14 -20.47 42.44
CA ALA A 8 43.32 -20.27 41.61
C ALA A 8 42.94 -19.79 40.19
N GLU A 9 41.89 -20.36 39.59
CA GLU A 9 41.33 -19.88 38.31
C GLU A 9 40.85 -18.43 38.41
N LEU A 10 40.15 -18.07 39.50
CA LEU A 10 39.71 -16.68 39.72
C LEU A 10 40.90 -15.71 39.90
N GLN A 11 41.97 -16.11 40.58
CA GLN A 11 43.20 -15.31 40.66
C GLN A 11 43.87 -15.14 39.29
N TYR A 12 43.91 -16.19 38.47
CA TYR A 12 44.44 -16.15 37.11
C TYR A 12 43.60 -15.22 36.20
N PHE A 13 42.27 -15.34 36.25
CA PHE A 13 41.35 -14.48 35.52
C PHE A 13 41.51 -13.00 35.91
N VAL A 14 41.44 -12.68 37.20
CA VAL A 14 41.54 -11.29 37.69
C VAL A 14 42.89 -10.66 37.34
N SER A 15 43.99 -11.40 37.50
CA SER A 15 45.33 -10.89 37.15
C SER A 15 45.50 -10.66 35.64
N SER A 16 45.02 -11.59 34.81
CA SER A 16 45.10 -11.49 33.34
C SER A 16 44.22 -10.37 32.78
N VAL A 17 42.97 -10.25 33.25
CA VAL A 17 42.06 -9.16 32.85
C VAL A 17 42.58 -7.80 33.33
N SER A 18 43.20 -7.72 34.51
CA SER A 18 43.84 -6.48 34.99
C SER A 18 45.02 -6.02 34.13
N LEU A 19 45.69 -6.92 33.41
CA LEU A 19 46.75 -6.57 32.45
C LEU A 19 46.16 -6.02 31.14
N LEU A 20 45.06 -6.60 30.65
CA LEU A 20 44.32 -6.11 29.48
C LEU A 20 43.79 -4.69 29.71
N TYR A 21 43.20 -4.39 30.88
CA TYR A 21 42.79 -3.04 31.25
C TYR A 21 43.94 -2.02 31.32
N LYS A 22 45.17 -2.48 31.58
CA LYS A 22 46.39 -1.65 31.54
C LYS A 22 46.99 -1.52 30.13
N GLY A 23 46.30 -2.01 29.10
CA GLY A 23 46.75 -1.94 27.71
C GLY A 23 47.88 -2.91 27.36
N VAL A 24 48.13 -3.93 28.19
CA VAL A 24 49.13 -4.98 27.90
C VAL A 24 48.42 -6.12 27.16
N PRO A 25 48.63 -6.31 25.84
CA PRO A 25 48.02 -7.42 25.12
C PRO A 25 48.62 -8.75 25.57
N LEU A 26 47.78 -9.80 25.56
CA LEU A 26 48.24 -11.18 25.66
C LEU A 26 49.07 -11.48 24.41
N LYS A 27 50.35 -11.84 24.59
CA LYS A 27 51.32 -11.94 23.48
C LYS A 27 51.10 -13.16 22.59
N ASP A 28 50.43 -14.19 23.11
CA ASP A 28 50.22 -15.47 22.44
C ASP A 28 48.72 -15.74 22.27
N SER A 29 48.29 -16.14 21.07
CA SER A 29 46.90 -16.53 20.80
C SER A 29 46.43 -17.62 21.77
N ALA A 30 47.28 -18.62 22.04
CA ALA A 30 47.00 -19.68 23.01
C ALA A 30 46.71 -19.17 24.44
N ALA A 31 47.31 -18.05 24.85
CA ALA A 31 47.04 -17.44 26.16
C ALA A 31 45.67 -16.71 26.18
N ALA A 32 45.26 -16.12 25.06
CA ALA A 32 43.91 -15.56 24.91
C ALA A 32 42.85 -16.67 24.94
N THR A 33 43.04 -17.76 24.20
CA THR A 33 42.16 -18.95 24.23
C THR A 33 42.09 -19.56 25.64
N ALA A 34 43.21 -19.66 26.36
CA ALA A 34 43.23 -20.16 27.73
C ALA A 34 42.44 -19.25 28.70
N LEU A 35 42.52 -17.93 28.54
CA LEU A 35 41.75 -16.98 29.35
C LEU A 35 40.25 -17.04 29.02
N VAL A 36 39.87 -17.23 27.74
CA VAL A 36 38.48 -17.47 27.33
C VAL A 36 37.92 -18.72 28.00
N LYS A 37 38.64 -19.85 27.95
CA LYS A 37 38.23 -21.10 28.61
C LYS A 37 38.06 -20.95 30.12
N CYS A 38 39.01 -20.27 30.77
CA CYS A 38 38.91 -19.94 32.20
C CYS A 38 37.68 -19.07 32.51
N ALA A 39 37.41 -18.05 31.70
CA ALA A 39 36.22 -17.19 31.86
C ALA A 39 34.91 -17.98 31.70
N LEU A 40 34.84 -18.93 30.76
CA LEU A 40 33.69 -19.81 30.56
C LEU A 40 33.48 -20.78 31.72
N HIS A 41 34.54 -21.41 32.25
CA HIS A 41 34.45 -22.24 33.46
C HIS A 41 33.91 -21.44 34.65
N LEU A 42 34.43 -20.22 34.88
CA LEU A 42 33.97 -19.34 35.97
C LEU A 42 32.49 -18.92 35.79
N LEU A 43 32.02 -18.74 34.55
CA LEU A 43 30.63 -18.39 34.24
C LEU A 43 29.64 -19.51 34.60
N GLU A 44 30.06 -20.77 34.42
CA GLU A 44 29.29 -21.98 34.77
C GLU A 44 29.34 -22.27 36.29
N ASP A 45 30.54 -22.30 36.87
CA ASP A 45 30.76 -22.75 38.27
C ASP A 45 30.51 -21.66 39.33
N LEU A 46 30.61 -20.36 38.99
CA LEU A 46 30.56 -19.27 39.98
C LEU A 46 29.71 -18.06 39.52
N PRO A 47 28.40 -18.05 39.84
CA PRO A 47 27.47 -16.99 39.42
C PRO A 47 27.90 -15.56 39.77
N SER A 48 28.66 -15.36 40.86
CA SER A 48 29.18 -14.05 41.25
C SER A 48 30.22 -13.46 40.29
N THR A 49 30.74 -14.23 39.32
CA THR A 49 31.71 -13.74 38.32
C THR A 49 31.06 -13.21 37.04
N ARG A 50 29.76 -13.45 36.83
CA ARG A 50 29.04 -13.18 35.58
C ARG A 50 29.31 -11.80 35.01
N ASP A 51 29.15 -10.75 35.81
CA ASP A 51 29.33 -9.37 35.35
C ASP A 51 30.78 -9.11 34.89
N ALA A 52 31.77 -9.62 35.63
CA ALA A 52 33.18 -9.48 35.26
C ALA A 52 33.56 -10.28 34.01
N VAL A 53 32.95 -11.46 33.81
CA VAL A 53 33.12 -12.27 32.60
C VAL A 53 32.47 -11.60 31.39
N PHE A 54 31.25 -11.06 31.53
CA PHE A 54 30.58 -10.31 30.46
C PHE A 54 31.31 -9.00 30.10
N GLU A 55 31.90 -8.29 31.06
CA GLU A 55 32.76 -7.14 30.76
C GLU A 55 34.07 -7.58 30.07
N TYR A 56 34.68 -8.71 30.45
CA TYR A 56 35.80 -9.27 29.70
C TYR A 56 35.42 -9.62 28.26
N PHE A 57 34.30 -10.31 28.03
CA PHE A 57 33.80 -10.56 26.67
C PHE A 57 33.51 -9.26 25.91
N SER A 58 32.98 -8.23 26.58
CA SER A 58 32.79 -6.90 25.98
C SER A 58 34.12 -6.30 25.48
N LEU A 59 35.23 -6.48 26.20
CA LEU A 59 36.56 -6.07 25.73
C LEU A 59 37.01 -6.87 24.49
N VAL A 60 36.84 -8.20 24.49
CA VAL A 60 37.25 -9.08 23.38
C VAL A 60 36.48 -8.70 22.10
N PHE A 61 35.16 -8.58 22.18
CA PHE A 61 34.31 -8.17 21.05
C PHE A 61 34.65 -6.75 20.56
N ASN A 62 34.88 -5.79 21.46
CA ASN A 62 35.35 -4.45 21.06
C ASN A 62 36.72 -4.49 20.35
N GLY A 63 37.63 -5.36 20.79
CA GLY A 63 38.93 -5.57 20.15
C GLY A 63 38.81 -6.09 18.72
N ALA A 64 38.02 -7.16 18.54
CA ALA A 64 37.75 -7.75 17.23
C ALA A 64 37.11 -6.74 16.25
N VAL A 65 36.12 -5.96 16.71
CA VAL A 65 35.47 -4.93 15.85
C VAL A 65 36.43 -3.80 15.48
N LYS A 66 37.30 -3.36 16.40
CA LYS A 66 38.33 -2.34 16.07
C LYS A 66 39.35 -2.85 15.07
N SER A 67 39.75 -4.12 15.18
CA SER A 67 40.62 -4.79 14.20
C SER A 67 39.95 -4.84 12.82
N TYR A 68 38.70 -5.29 12.77
CA TYR A 68 37.88 -5.33 11.55
C TYR A 68 37.80 -3.96 10.86
N LEU A 69 37.35 -2.92 11.58
CA LEU A 69 37.20 -1.57 11.02
C LEU A 69 38.54 -0.99 10.54
N GLY A 70 39.61 -1.19 11.30
CA GLY A 70 40.96 -0.78 10.91
C GLY A 70 41.51 -1.51 9.67
N ASN A 71 41.02 -2.70 9.36
CA ASN A 71 41.34 -3.43 8.13
C ASN A 71 40.46 -2.99 6.95
N VAL A 72 39.16 -2.73 7.19
CA VAL A 72 38.24 -2.16 6.19
C VAL A 72 38.74 -0.79 5.71
N GLU A 73 39.18 0.09 6.62
CA GLU A 73 39.72 1.41 6.25
C GLU A 73 41.01 1.36 5.43
N LYS A 74 41.76 0.25 5.52
CA LYS A 74 42.95 -0.01 4.71
C LYS A 74 42.65 -0.74 3.39
N ASN A 75 41.37 -1.00 3.10
CA ASN A 75 40.92 -1.84 1.98
C ASN A 75 41.62 -3.21 1.93
N ASN A 76 41.89 -3.82 3.09
CA ASN A 76 42.51 -5.13 3.16
C ASN A 76 41.51 -6.23 2.71
N PRO A 77 41.81 -7.08 1.72
CA PRO A 77 40.91 -8.18 1.33
C PRO A 77 40.56 -9.13 2.47
N ASP A 78 41.47 -9.32 3.43
CA ASP A 78 41.28 -10.21 4.58
C ASP A 78 40.57 -9.53 5.77
N ALA A 79 39.93 -8.37 5.56
CA ALA A 79 39.27 -7.62 6.64
C ALA A 79 38.20 -8.43 7.39
N SER A 80 37.51 -9.35 6.69
CA SER A 80 36.45 -10.21 7.25
C SER A 80 36.94 -11.58 7.72
N ALA A 81 38.24 -11.75 7.99
CA ALA A 81 38.79 -13.00 8.55
C ALA A 81 38.09 -13.42 9.85
N GLU A 82 37.96 -14.72 10.04
CA GLU A 82 37.29 -15.29 11.22
C GLU A 82 38.26 -15.41 12.41
N ASP A 83 37.72 -15.18 13.62
CA ASP A 83 38.42 -15.18 14.90
C ASP A 83 37.91 -16.34 15.75
N ASP A 84 38.75 -17.36 15.91
CA ASP A 84 38.45 -18.57 16.68
C ASP A 84 38.03 -18.26 18.13
N THR A 85 38.54 -17.17 18.73
CA THR A 85 38.20 -16.81 20.11
C THR A 85 36.80 -16.22 20.23
N ILE A 86 36.37 -15.45 19.22
CA ILE A 86 34.99 -14.96 19.11
C ILE A 86 34.03 -16.14 18.87
N GLN A 87 34.42 -17.11 18.03
CA GLN A 87 33.63 -18.29 17.75
C GLN A 87 33.46 -19.18 18.99
N GLU A 88 34.53 -19.40 19.76
CA GLU A 88 34.48 -20.20 21.00
C GLU A 88 33.56 -19.56 22.08
N ILE A 89 33.61 -18.23 22.24
CA ILE A 89 32.68 -17.51 23.13
C ILE A 89 31.24 -17.61 22.60
N HIS A 90 31.04 -17.44 21.29
CA HIS A 90 29.71 -17.50 20.66
C HIS A 90 29.04 -18.86 20.90
N GLU A 91 29.72 -19.96 20.59
CA GLU A 91 29.20 -21.32 20.77
C GLU A 91 28.91 -21.67 22.24
N ALA A 92 29.68 -21.11 23.16
CA ALA A 92 29.44 -21.30 24.59
C ALA A 92 28.21 -20.53 25.08
N LEU A 93 28.05 -19.27 24.69
CA LEU A 93 26.85 -18.48 25.00
C LEU A 93 25.59 -19.08 24.31
N GLU A 94 25.71 -19.57 23.08
CA GLU A 94 24.65 -20.28 22.37
C GLU A 94 24.23 -21.57 23.12
N ARG A 95 25.18 -22.36 23.64
CA ARG A 95 24.88 -23.51 24.51
C ARG A 95 24.15 -23.12 25.79
N LEU A 96 24.50 -22.00 26.42
CA LEU A 96 23.80 -21.50 27.62
C LEU A 96 22.36 -21.07 27.32
N VAL A 97 22.10 -20.47 26.15
CA VAL A 97 20.74 -20.08 25.72
C VAL A 97 19.90 -21.27 25.26
N THR A 98 20.52 -22.29 24.67
CA THR A 98 19.79 -23.45 24.12
C THR A 98 19.53 -24.57 25.13
N ASN A 99 20.50 -24.86 26.01
CA ASN A 99 20.47 -25.98 26.95
C ASN A 99 20.40 -25.53 28.43
N GLY A 100 20.69 -24.26 28.72
CA GLY A 100 20.67 -23.72 30.07
C GLY A 100 19.29 -23.25 30.55
N PRO A 101 19.19 -22.77 31.81
CA PRO A 101 17.96 -22.16 32.33
C PRO A 101 17.49 -20.95 31.52
N PRO A 102 16.17 -20.71 31.39
CA PRO A 102 15.60 -19.66 30.54
C PRO A 102 16.07 -18.24 30.92
N ALA A 103 16.44 -18.02 32.18
CA ALA A 103 16.97 -16.75 32.67
C ALA A 103 18.27 -16.28 31.97
N TRP A 104 18.97 -17.14 31.22
CA TRP A 104 20.09 -16.73 30.38
C TRP A 104 19.66 -15.89 29.17
N SER A 105 18.48 -16.14 28.59
CA SER A 105 17.99 -15.42 27.40
C SER A 105 17.81 -13.90 27.62
N PRO A 106 17.11 -13.42 28.67
CA PRO A 106 17.02 -11.97 28.94
C PRO A 106 18.38 -11.38 29.36
N LEU A 107 19.24 -12.12 30.06
CA LEU A 107 20.56 -11.64 30.49
C LEU A 107 21.51 -11.43 29.30
N ILE A 108 21.65 -12.44 28.44
CA ILE A 108 22.56 -12.42 27.28
C ILE A 108 22.04 -11.43 26.22
N SER A 109 20.73 -11.34 25.99
CA SER A 109 20.18 -10.34 25.07
C SER A 109 20.37 -8.90 25.61
N SER A 110 20.12 -8.64 26.90
CA SER A 110 20.37 -7.31 27.49
C SER A 110 21.85 -6.91 27.42
N TRP A 111 22.77 -7.83 27.67
CA TRP A 111 24.21 -7.60 27.52
C TRP A 111 24.58 -7.33 26.05
N SER A 112 24.12 -8.18 25.13
CA SER A 112 24.41 -8.07 23.69
C SER A 112 23.88 -6.75 23.10
N LEU A 113 22.66 -6.34 23.48
CA LEU A 113 22.06 -5.08 23.03
C LEU A 113 22.85 -3.85 23.53
N ARG A 114 23.22 -3.83 24.82
CA ARG A 114 24.08 -2.77 25.37
C ARG A 114 25.41 -2.69 24.64
N LEU A 115 26.08 -3.83 24.48
CA LEU A 115 27.38 -3.92 23.83
C LEU A 115 27.32 -3.50 22.35
N LEU A 116 26.29 -3.89 21.61
CA LEU A 116 26.05 -3.43 20.24
C LEU A 116 25.86 -1.90 20.18
N GLY A 117 25.10 -1.32 21.12
CA GLY A 117 24.93 0.13 21.25
C GLY A 117 26.27 0.85 21.46
N GLU A 118 27.02 0.42 22.47
CA GLU A 118 28.35 0.95 22.78
C GLU A 118 29.34 0.82 21.61
N ILE A 119 29.35 -0.31 20.90
CA ILE A 119 30.23 -0.54 19.76
C ILE A 119 29.88 0.38 18.59
N CYS A 120 28.57 0.53 18.27
CA CYS A 120 28.11 1.38 17.18
C CYS A 120 28.46 2.85 17.46
N ASP A 121 28.25 3.32 18.69
CA ASP A 121 28.56 4.69 19.12
C ASP A 121 30.07 4.97 19.11
N LYS A 122 30.87 4.17 19.83
CA LYS A 122 32.32 4.36 20.00
C LYS A 122 33.12 4.31 18.71
N ASN A 123 32.64 3.60 17.69
CA ASN A 123 33.32 3.42 16.41
C ASN A 123 32.52 4.02 15.24
N SER A 124 31.57 4.92 15.53
CA SER A 124 30.77 5.63 14.54
C SER A 124 31.59 6.60 13.68
N ARG A 125 31.09 6.90 12.48
CA ARG A 125 31.63 7.95 11.60
C ARG A 125 30.91 9.27 11.82
N ARG A 126 31.57 10.39 11.48
CA ARG A 126 31.03 11.76 11.56
C ARG A 126 29.71 12.01 10.82
N ARG A 127 29.26 11.08 9.98
CA ARG A 127 27.91 11.05 9.41
C ARG A 127 27.35 9.63 9.58
N PRO A 128 26.09 9.47 10.01
CA PRO A 128 25.42 8.18 9.96
C PRO A 128 25.32 7.68 8.51
N LEU A 129 25.36 6.37 8.35
CA LEU A 129 25.12 5.68 7.09
C LEU A 129 23.66 5.20 7.08
N ASP A 130 23.03 5.14 5.91
CA ASP A 130 21.70 4.56 5.76
C ASP A 130 21.66 3.13 6.33
N ILE A 131 20.48 2.67 6.77
CA ILE A 131 20.31 1.37 7.43
C ILE A 131 20.89 0.22 6.60
N ARG A 132 20.78 0.27 5.26
CA ARG A 132 21.26 -0.81 4.38
C ARG A 132 22.80 -0.83 4.29
N THR A 133 23.44 0.32 4.11
CA THR A 133 24.91 0.40 4.12
C THR A 133 25.48 0.09 5.50
N SER A 134 24.81 0.54 6.57
CA SER A 134 25.12 0.17 7.95
C SER A 134 25.08 -1.36 8.15
N CYS A 135 24.02 -2.03 7.72
CA CYS A 135 23.93 -3.50 7.80
C CYS A 135 25.08 -4.18 7.04
N ASN A 136 25.42 -3.72 5.82
CA ASN A 136 26.49 -4.31 5.03
C ASN A 136 27.87 -4.16 5.70
N LEU A 137 28.15 -2.99 6.30
CA LEU A 137 29.40 -2.72 7.01
C LEU A 137 29.50 -3.57 8.29
N TRP A 138 28.49 -3.47 9.16
CA TRP A 138 28.55 -4.08 10.48
C TRP A 138 28.45 -5.60 10.44
N LEU A 139 27.59 -6.18 9.58
CA LEU A 139 27.47 -7.63 9.44
C LEU A 139 28.62 -8.28 8.67
N GLY A 140 29.56 -7.49 8.11
CA GLY A 140 30.84 -8.01 7.63
C GLY A 140 31.75 -8.51 8.75
N CYS A 141 31.60 -7.98 9.98
CA CYS A 141 32.38 -8.38 11.14
C CYS A 141 31.77 -9.61 11.85
N GLN A 142 32.55 -10.68 12.06
CA GLN A 142 32.08 -11.87 12.78
C GLN A 142 31.59 -11.55 14.20
N ALA A 143 32.32 -10.72 14.95
CA ALA A 143 31.93 -10.35 16.32
C ALA A 143 30.52 -9.71 16.36
N ILE A 144 30.17 -8.87 15.38
CA ILE A 144 28.82 -8.33 15.25
C ILE A 144 27.82 -9.40 14.82
N ARG A 145 28.16 -10.26 13.83
CA ARG A 145 27.30 -11.39 13.40
C ARG A 145 26.92 -12.26 14.61
N CYS A 146 27.87 -12.60 15.46
CA CYS A 146 27.69 -13.38 16.69
C CYS A 146 26.79 -12.66 17.71
N LEU A 147 26.99 -11.36 18.00
CA LEU A 147 26.11 -10.62 18.94
C LEU A 147 24.67 -10.50 18.44
N VAL A 148 24.48 -10.19 17.15
CA VAL A 148 23.16 -10.09 16.53
C VAL A 148 22.48 -11.48 16.49
N GLY A 149 23.25 -12.52 16.18
CA GLY A 149 22.81 -13.93 16.19
C GLY A 149 22.35 -14.39 17.57
N LEU A 150 23.19 -14.21 18.60
CA LEU A 150 22.84 -14.51 19.99
C LEU A 150 21.60 -13.75 20.46
N THR A 151 21.47 -12.47 20.09
CA THR A 151 20.29 -11.67 20.47
C THR A 151 19.01 -12.21 19.82
N ALA A 152 19.06 -12.55 18.52
CA ALA A 152 17.94 -13.16 17.80
C ALA A 152 17.59 -14.57 18.32
N LEU A 153 18.61 -15.37 18.69
CA LEU A 153 18.43 -16.67 19.33
C LEU A 153 17.76 -16.52 20.70
N CYS A 154 18.22 -15.59 21.54
CA CYS A 154 17.58 -15.28 22.81
C CYS A 154 16.10 -14.91 22.60
N PHE A 155 15.82 -14.02 21.65
CA PHE A 155 14.45 -13.60 21.31
C PHE A 155 13.55 -14.79 20.94
N SER A 156 14.05 -15.80 20.24
CA SER A 156 13.28 -17.02 19.91
C SER A 156 12.92 -17.92 21.11
N LYS A 157 13.51 -17.65 22.29
CA LYS A 157 13.34 -18.44 23.52
C LYS A 157 12.55 -17.74 24.62
N LEU A 158 12.20 -16.46 24.45
CA LEU A 158 11.52 -15.66 25.46
C LEU A 158 10.02 -15.99 25.59
N GLU A 159 9.48 -15.91 26.81
CA GLU A 159 8.04 -15.90 27.04
C GLU A 159 7.40 -14.54 26.68
N GLU A 160 6.07 -14.49 26.46
CA GLU A 160 5.40 -13.27 25.95
C GLU A 160 5.63 -12.00 26.79
N ALA A 161 5.74 -12.15 28.12
CA ALA A 161 6.02 -11.05 29.04
C ALA A 161 7.49 -10.60 28.99
N GLU A 162 8.41 -11.53 28.74
CA GLU A 162 9.84 -11.25 28.60
C GLU A 162 10.14 -10.58 27.25
N VAL A 163 9.43 -10.97 26.19
CA VAL A 163 9.49 -10.30 24.87
C VAL A 163 9.19 -8.81 25.00
N ASP A 164 8.14 -8.43 25.76
CA ASP A 164 7.80 -7.01 25.93
C ASP A 164 8.83 -6.23 26.76
N ASN A 165 9.53 -6.88 27.69
CA ASN A 165 10.65 -6.28 28.41
C ASN A 165 11.89 -6.15 27.51
N CYS A 166 12.19 -7.15 26.68
CA CYS A 166 13.33 -7.12 25.76
C CYS A 166 13.14 -6.10 24.62
N ILE A 167 11.92 -5.95 24.10
CA ILE A 167 11.59 -4.85 23.16
C ILE A 167 11.70 -3.49 23.85
N ALA A 168 11.33 -3.37 25.14
CA ALA A 168 11.56 -2.14 25.89
C ALA A 168 13.06 -1.82 25.99
N GLY A 169 13.90 -2.81 26.30
CA GLY A 169 15.36 -2.70 26.30
C GLY A 169 15.91 -2.25 24.95
N LEU A 170 15.53 -2.92 23.86
CA LEU A 170 15.92 -2.56 22.49
C LEU A 170 15.59 -1.10 22.14
N LEU A 171 14.39 -0.63 22.48
CA LEU A 171 13.94 0.74 22.19
C LEU A 171 14.54 1.79 23.13
N ASN A 172 14.94 1.41 24.35
CA ASN A 172 15.71 2.27 25.25
C ASN A 172 17.16 2.43 24.74
N THR A 173 17.81 1.34 24.32
CA THR A 173 19.15 1.37 23.69
C THR A 173 19.13 2.22 22.40
N PHE A 174 18.09 2.07 21.58
CA PHE A 174 17.85 2.94 20.42
C PHE A 174 17.77 4.42 20.82
N ALA A 175 16.99 4.75 21.84
CA ALA A 175 16.86 6.13 22.32
C ALA A 175 18.17 6.74 22.85
N GLN A 176 19.14 5.90 23.23
CA GLN A 176 20.45 6.31 23.74
C GLN A 176 21.52 6.43 22.64
N TYR A 177 21.50 5.55 21.63
CA TYR A 177 22.58 5.39 20.64
C TYR A 177 22.14 5.62 19.17
N SER A 178 20.91 6.07 18.93
CA SER A 178 20.48 6.59 17.62
C SER A 178 21.27 7.86 17.25
N PRO A 179 21.69 8.06 15.98
CA PRO A 179 21.34 7.31 14.77
C PRO A 179 22.18 6.05 14.51
N TYR A 180 23.24 5.79 15.28
CA TYR A 180 24.22 4.75 14.96
C TYR A 180 23.73 3.32 15.23
N PHE A 181 22.72 3.17 16.09
CA PHE A 181 22.09 1.90 16.45
C PHE A 181 20.84 1.55 15.61
N ASP A 182 20.38 2.46 14.74
CA ASP A 182 19.11 2.34 14.01
C ASP A 182 19.01 1.05 13.19
N TRP A 183 20.12 0.65 12.55
CA TRP A 183 20.22 -0.59 11.78
C TRP A 183 20.05 -1.85 12.64
N VAL A 184 20.42 -1.82 13.93
CA VAL A 184 20.24 -2.95 14.86
C VAL A 184 18.75 -3.15 15.15
N VAL A 185 18.01 -2.06 15.39
CA VAL A 185 16.55 -2.12 15.57
C VAL A 185 15.87 -2.57 14.28
N ALA A 186 16.31 -2.08 13.12
CA ALA A 186 15.78 -2.51 11.84
C ALA A 186 16.03 -4.00 11.55
N ARG A 187 17.18 -4.54 11.99
CA ARG A 187 17.53 -5.96 11.81
C ARG A 187 16.85 -6.88 12.82
N LEU A 188 16.94 -6.58 14.12
CA LEU A 188 16.36 -7.39 15.19
C LEU A 188 14.85 -7.20 15.33
N GLY A 189 14.32 -6.05 14.93
CA GLY A 189 12.88 -5.78 14.90
C GLY A 189 12.11 -6.69 13.94
N GLY A 190 12.81 -7.28 12.95
CA GLY A 190 12.28 -8.33 12.09
C GLY A 190 11.90 -9.62 12.82
N CYS A 191 12.37 -9.87 14.05
CA CYS A 191 11.92 -10.98 14.88
C CYS A 191 10.49 -10.78 15.40
N PHE A 192 10.08 -9.53 15.67
CA PHE A 192 8.77 -9.19 16.23
C PHE A 192 8.16 -7.93 15.58
N PRO A 193 7.97 -7.90 14.24
CA PRO A 193 7.69 -6.68 13.49
C PRO A 193 6.42 -5.98 13.98
N ALA A 194 5.36 -6.73 14.30
CA ALA A 194 4.11 -6.20 14.85
C ALA A 194 4.32 -5.41 16.15
N ARG A 195 5.00 -6.01 17.14
CA ARG A 195 5.20 -5.40 18.47
C ARG A 195 6.17 -4.22 18.40
N VAL A 196 7.24 -4.33 17.61
CA VAL A 196 8.24 -3.27 17.45
C VAL A 196 7.65 -2.06 16.73
N ILE A 197 6.96 -2.24 15.59
CA ILE A 197 6.31 -1.14 14.86
C ILE A 197 5.29 -0.41 15.75
N ALA A 198 4.39 -1.15 16.42
CA ALA A 198 3.38 -0.54 17.29
C ALA A 198 3.99 0.22 18.49
N ARG A 199 5.06 -0.31 19.08
CA ARG A 199 5.72 0.33 20.23
C ARG A 199 6.60 1.51 19.82
N MET A 200 7.29 1.44 18.69
CA MET A 200 8.00 2.60 18.13
C MET A 200 7.04 3.74 17.83
N LEU A 201 5.95 3.48 17.09
CA LEU A 201 4.95 4.50 16.79
C LEU A 201 4.34 5.11 18.07
N GLY A 202 4.05 4.30 19.09
CA GLY A 202 3.54 4.76 20.38
C GLY A 202 4.55 5.51 21.25
N CYS A 203 5.85 5.20 21.15
CA CYS A 203 6.93 5.94 21.81
C CYS A 203 7.18 7.29 21.13
N GLY A 204 7.27 7.31 19.80
CA GLY A 204 7.42 8.53 19.02
C GLY A 204 6.26 9.51 19.23
N LEU A 205 5.01 9.02 19.25
CA LEU A 205 3.83 9.83 19.57
C LEU A 205 3.89 10.48 20.97
N LYS A 206 4.49 9.80 21.96
CA LYS A 206 4.70 10.36 23.31
C LYS A 206 5.82 11.40 23.37
N ARG A 207 6.81 11.31 22.46
CA ARG A 207 7.92 12.25 22.33
C ARG A 207 7.57 13.46 21.47
N PHE A 208 6.65 13.30 20.53
CA PHE A 208 6.32 14.31 19.53
C PHE A 208 5.75 15.57 20.17
N THR A 209 6.55 16.64 20.15
CA THR A 209 6.19 17.96 20.69
C THR A 209 5.59 18.91 19.65
N GLY A 210 5.59 18.55 18.36
CA GLY A 210 5.13 19.40 17.25
C GLY A 210 6.24 20.05 16.41
N GLU A 211 7.50 19.79 16.75
CA GLU A 211 8.69 20.17 15.97
C GLU A 211 9.03 19.11 14.92
N TYR A 212 9.65 19.52 13.81
CA TYR A 212 9.94 18.64 12.69
C TYR A 212 11.21 17.77 12.87
N ASP A 213 12.14 18.16 13.74
CA ASP A 213 13.50 17.60 13.73
C ASP A 213 13.69 16.38 14.66
N GLN A 214 12.60 15.88 15.26
CA GLN A 214 12.66 14.90 16.36
C GLN A 214 12.46 13.43 15.94
N VAL A 215 12.21 13.13 14.66
CA VAL A 215 11.64 11.83 14.24
C VAL A 215 12.38 11.13 13.08
N ASP A 216 13.44 11.71 12.51
CA ASP A 216 14.06 11.18 11.28
C ASP A 216 14.55 9.72 11.39
N SER A 217 15.25 9.37 12.47
CA SER A 217 15.67 8.00 12.76
C SER A 217 14.50 7.03 12.99
N GLU A 218 13.44 7.48 13.67
CA GLU A 218 12.23 6.67 13.85
C GLU A 218 11.53 6.44 12.50
N VAL A 219 11.51 7.43 11.60
CA VAL A 219 11.01 7.29 10.22
C VAL A 219 11.83 6.30 9.41
N GLU A 220 13.16 6.35 9.44
CA GLU A 220 13.99 5.45 8.62
C GLU A 220 13.81 3.98 9.05
N VAL A 221 13.86 3.71 10.36
CA VAL A 221 13.67 2.35 10.90
C VAL A 221 12.25 1.83 10.65
N LEU A 222 11.22 2.65 10.88
CA LEU A 222 9.83 2.27 10.59
C LEU A 222 9.62 2.01 9.09
N SER A 223 10.24 2.80 8.22
CA SER A 223 10.16 2.62 6.76
C SER A 223 10.80 1.31 6.32
N TYR A 224 11.97 0.98 6.87
CA TYR A 224 12.67 -0.28 6.59
C TYR A 224 11.86 -1.49 7.06
N LEU A 225 11.38 -1.49 8.31
CA LEU A 225 10.58 -2.58 8.86
C LEU A 225 9.25 -2.76 8.10
N ALA A 226 8.57 -1.65 7.79
CA ALA A 226 7.28 -1.67 7.10
C ALA A 226 7.38 -2.08 5.62
N ALA A 227 8.51 -1.85 4.95
CA ALA A 227 8.70 -2.26 3.55
C ALA A 227 8.58 -3.78 3.37
N ALA A 228 8.96 -4.57 4.39
CA ALA A 228 8.75 -6.01 4.44
C ALA A 228 7.45 -6.44 5.15
N ASN A 229 6.83 -5.56 5.95
CA ASN A 229 5.75 -5.88 6.89
C ASN A 229 4.55 -4.93 6.78
N GLU A 230 4.11 -4.61 5.56
CA GLU A 230 3.08 -3.59 5.28
C GLU A 230 1.78 -3.83 6.08
N GLU A 231 1.34 -5.09 6.23
CA GLU A 231 0.12 -5.44 6.98
C GLU A 231 0.24 -5.16 8.48
N HIS A 232 1.40 -5.45 9.08
CA HIS A 232 1.66 -5.15 10.49
C HIS A 232 1.66 -3.64 10.76
N LEU A 233 2.19 -2.84 9.82
CA LEU A 233 2.09 -1.39 9.90
C LEU A 233 0.65 -0.90 9.80
N ARG A 234 -0.16 -1.39 8.84
CA ARG A 234 -1.56 -0.97 8.73
C ARG A 234 -2.36 -1.26 10.00
N ARG A 235 -2.13 -2.42 10.65
CA ARG A 235 -2.72 -2.74 11.96
C ARG A 235 -2.23 -1.78 13.05
N ALA A 236 -0.94 -1.52 13.17
CA ALA A 236 -0.40 -0.59 14.17
C ALA A 236 -0.90 0.86 13.99
N LEU A 237 -1.05 1.33 12.74
CA LEU A 237 -1.62 2.65 12.43
C LEU A 237 -3.09 2.74 12.83
N ARG A 238 -3.88 1.70 12.52
CA ARG A 238 -5.29 1.58 12.92
C ARG A 238 -5.43 1.66 14.44
N ASP A 239 -4.70 0.83 15.17
CA ASP A 239 -4.68 0.81 16.64
C ASP A 239 -4.40 2.18 17.25
N ILE A 240 -3.53 2.98 16.62
CA ILE A 240 -3.16 4.32 17.11
C ILE A 240 -4.25 5.35 16.84
N ILE A 241 -4.92 5.29 15.69
CA ILE A 241 -6.08 6.14 15.36
C ILE A 241 -7.28 5.77 16.26
N GLU A 242 -7.51 4.49 16.53
CA GLU A 242 -8.56 4.05 17.48
C GLU A 242 -8.26 4.52 18.91
N ARG A 243 -6.98 4.50 19.33
CA ARG A 243 -6.53 5.08 20.62
C ARG A 243 -6.53 6.62 20.65
N GLU A 244 -6.59 7.30 19.50
CA GLU A 244 -6.72 8.77 19.45
C GLU A 244 -8.02 9.24 20.09
N ALA A 245 -9.10 8.48 19.91
CA ALA A 245 -10.39 8.71 20.56
C ALA A 245 -10.33 8.69 22.09
N ALA A 246 -9.28 8.08 22.68
CA ALA A 246 -9.04 8.05 24.12
C ALA A 246 -8.22 9.26 24.66
N GLY A 247 -7.81 10.21 23.81
CA GLY A 247 -7.36 11.55 24.27
C GLY A 247 -6.04 12.11 23.70
N ASN A 248 -5.35 11.41 22.79
CA ASN A 248 -4.04 11.85 22.27
C ASN A 248 -4.15 12.86 21.12
N LYS A 249 -4.18 14.16 21.47
CA LYS A 249 -4.49 15.28 20.55
C LYS A 249 -3.49 15.56 19.40
N LEU A 250 -2.33 14.91 19.40
CA LEU A 250 -1.23 15.14 18.45
C LEU A 250 -1.06 14.00 17.43
N THR A 251 -1.94 13.01 17.44
CA THR A 251 -1.82 11.79 16.63
C THR A 251 -1.82 12.09 15.13
N VAL A 252 -2.77 12.88 14.62
CA VAL A 252 -2.81 13.26 13.19
C VAL A 252 -1.57 14.06 12.74
N PRO A 253 -1.14 15.16 13.41
CA PRO A 253 0.11 15.84 13.07
C PRO A 253 1.34 14.92 13.02
N TYR A 254 1.46 13.98 13.97
CA TYR A 254 2.53 13.00 14.02
C TYR A 254 2.47 12.01 12.84
N LEU A 255 1.30 11.45 12.51
CA LEU A 255 1.15 10.54 11.37
C LEU A 255 1.39 11.25 10.02
N LEU A 256 1.00 12.52 9.90
CA LEU A 256 1.32 13.37 8.74
C LEU A 256 2.82 13.65 8.63
N HIS A 257 3.49 13.89 9.76
CA HIS A 257 4.94 14.07 9.82
C HIS A 257 5.67 12.82 9.30
N LEU A 258 5.38 11.65 9.87
CA LEU A 258 5.95 10.37 9.47
C LEU A 258 5.74 10.10 7.98
N SER A 259 4.53 10.35 7.48
CA SER A 259 4.16 10.11 6.07
C SER A 259 4.88 11.07 5.12
N LYS A 260 5.12 12.32 5.51
CA LYS A 260 5.81 13.33 4.68
C LYS A 260 7.21 12.86 4.29
N ASN A 261 7.89 12.22 5.24
CA ASN A 261 9.27 11.75 5.15
C ASN A 261 9.37 10.30 4.64
N SER A 262 8.27 9.53 4.53
CA SER A 262 8.28 8.15 4.03
C SER A 262 7.10 7.77 3.13
N GLU A 263 7.42 7.32 1.91
CA GLU A 263 6.43 6.79 0.96
C GLU A 263 5.72 5.53 1.47
N VAL A 264 6.40 4.67 2.25
CA VAL A 264 5.83 3.41 2.77
C VAL A 264 4.79 3.70 3.86
N LEU A 265 5.07 4.69 4.71
CA LEU A 265 4.16 5.15 5.74
C LEU A 265 2.95 5.86 5.11
N ALA A 266 3.18 6.76 4.14
CA ALA A 266 2.12 7.43 3.38
C ALA A 266 1.20 6.44 2.65
N GLN A 267 1.77 5.42 2.00
CA GLN A 267 1.02 4.36 1.31
C GLN A 267 0.14 3.55 2.26
N SER A 268 0.66 3.24 3.45
CA SER A 268 -0.07 2.47 4.47
C SER A 268 -1.16 3.30 5.12
N LEU A 269 -0.90 4.59 5.41
CA LEU A 269 -1.88 5.53 5.94
C LEU A 269 -3.04 5.75 4.96
N ALA A 270 -2.77 5.86 3.65
CA ALA A 270 -3.81 5.97 2.62
C ALA A 270 -4.74 4.75 2.59
N ALA A 271 -4.23 3.54 2.79
CA ALA A 271 -5.04 2.33 2.88
C ALA A 271 -5.90 2.32 4.16
N VAL A 272 -5.31 2.63 5.33
CA VAL A 272 -6.03 2.69 6.61
C VAL A 272 -7.13 3.76 6.59
N PHE A 273 -6.89 4.91 5.94
CA PHE A 273 -7.92 5.94 5.76
C PHE A 273 -9.14 5.41 4.99
N LEU A 274 -8.93 4.70 3.88
CA LEU A 274 -10.05 4.12 3.11
C LEU A 274 -10.85 3.09 3.92
N GLU A 275 -10.20 2.32 4.78
CA GLU A 275 -10.85 1.35 5.67
C GLU A 275 -11.67 2.02 6.79
N HIS A 276 -11.28 3.24 7.24
CA HIS A 276 -11.77 3.84 8.50
C HIS A 276 -12.36 5.25 8.40
N HIS A 277 -12.63 5.77 7.20
CA HIS A 277 -13.23 7.10 6.97
C HIS A 277 -14.71 7.22 7.40
N THR A 278 -15.02 6.92 8.66
CA THR A 278 -16.36 7.12 9.23
C THR A 278 -16.61 8.59 9.59
N ASP A 279 -17.87 9.02 9.53
CA ASP A 279 -18.26 10.38 9.90
C ASP A 279 -17.88 10.74 11.36
N ALA A 280 -17.83 9.75 12.25
CA ALA A 280 -17.43 9.93 13.65
C ALA A 280 -15.95 10.35 13.78
N HIS A 281 -15.04 9.69 13.05
CA HIS A 281 -13.61 10.04 13.04
C HIS A 281 -13.38 11.43 12.43
N LEU A 282 -14.09 11.78 11.36
CA LEU A 282 -14.00 13.12 10.75
C LEU A 282 -14.46 14.24 11.71
N GLN A 283 -15.51 14.00 12.50
CA GLN A 283 -15.95 14.94 13.53
C GLN A 283 -14.95 15.04 14.70
N LEU A 284 -14.35 13.92 15.11
CA LEU A 284 -13.29 13.90 16.12
C LEU A 284 -12.10 14.75 15.67
N PHE A 285 -11.55 14.54 14.47
CA PHE A 285 -10.44 15.33 13.94
C PHE A 285 -10.76 16.83 13.90
N ARG A 286 -11.96 17.22 13.43
CA ARG A 286 -12.41 18.63 13.43
C ARG A 286 -12.39 19.27 14.82
N SER A 287 -12.71 18.51 15.87
CA SER A 287 -12.61 19.00 17.26
C SER A 287 -11.16 19.16 17.72
N GLN A 288 -10.26 18.30 17.24
CA GLN A 288 -8.86 18.24 17.65
C GLN A 288 -7.95 19.23 16.90
N CYS A 289 -8.28 19.65 15.67
CA CYS A 289 -7.49 20.64 14.90
C CYS A 289 -7.14 21.91 15.68
N LYS A 290 -7.96 22.31 16.66
CA LYS A 290 -7.74 23.48 17.53
C LYS A 290 -6.53 23.34 18.48
N PHE A 291 -6.05 22.12 18.70
CA PHE A 291 -4.93 21.82 19.60
C PHE A 291 -3.65 21.46 18.83
N TRP A 292 -3.65 21.56 17.50
CA TRP A 292 -2.48 21.25 16.68
C TRP A 292 -1.42 22.36 16.80
N PRO A 293 -0.12 22.03 16.68
CA PRO A 293 0.95 23.02 16.68
C PRO A 293 0.79 24.02 15.51
N ALA A 294 1.27 25.26 15.66
CA ALA A 294 1.18 26.29 14.62
C ALA A 294 1.78 25.85 13.26
N ASN A 295 2.78 24.96 13.31
CA ASN A 295 3.40 24.28 12.17
C ASN A 295 2.40 23.49 11.28
N TYR A 296 1.28 23.07 11.85
CA TYR A 296 0.20 22.28 11.23
C TYR A 296 -1.09 23.12 11.08
N ASN A 297 -0.94 24.39 10.68
CA ASN A 297 -2.07 25.18 10.22
C ASN A 297 -2.75 24.53 8.99
N ILE A 298 -3.99 24.92 8.70
CA ILE A 298 -4.80 24.30 7.63
C ILE A 298 -4.08 24.36 6.27
N THR A 299 -3.48 25.50 5.92
CA THR A 299 -2.76 25.70 4.65
C THR A 299 -1.56 24.75 4.51
N ASN A 300 -0.73 24.64 5.56
CA ASN A 300 0.42 23.73 5.60
C ASN A 300 -0.03 22.27 5.52
N VAL A 301 -1.11 21.91 6.22
CA VAL A 301 -1.69 20.56 6.16
C VAL A 301 -2.22 20.24 4.76
N VAL A 302 -2.88 21.18 4.10
CA VAL A 302 -3.30 21.03 2.69
C VAL A 302 -2.08 20.79 1.79
N HIS A 303 -1.03 21.60 1.87
CA HIS A 303 0.21 21.37 1.09
C HIS A 303 0.89 20.03 1.39
N ILE A 304 0.95 19.61 2.66
CA ILE A 304 1.49 18.30 3.05
C ILE A 304 0.63 17.19 2.43
N VAL A 305 -0.70 17.26 2.54
CA VAL A 305 -1.62 16.25 2.01
C VAL A 305 -1.56 16.20 0.48
N THR A 306 -1.46 17.33 -0.23
CA THR A 306 -1.20 17.35 -1.68
C THR A 306 0.08 16.59 -2.02
N GLY A 307 1.20 16.95 -1.39
CA GLY A 307 2.49 16.29 -1.59
C GLY A 307 2.51 14.81 -1.20
N LEU A 308 1.67 14.38 -0.25
CA LEU A 308 1.45 12.96 0.08
C LEU A 308 0.68 12.24 -1.02
N LEU A 309 -0.46 12.77 -1.45
CA LEU A 309 -1.32 12.14 -2.46
C LEU A 309 -0.59 11.93 -3.79
N LEU A 310 0.29 12.86 -4.18
CA LEU A 310 1.14 12.73 -5.37
C LEU A 310 2.18 11.59 -5.26
N LYS A 311 2.62 11.22 -4.06
CA LYS A 311 3.60 10.15 -3.80
C LYS A 311 2.97 8.75 -3.68
N VAL A 312 1.66 8.63 -3.40
CA VAL A 312 0.99 7.34 -3.16
C VAL A 312 0.85 6.52 -4.45
N LYS A 313 1.29 5.25 -4.41
CA LYS A 313 1.45 4.33 -5.56
C LYS A 313 0.28 3.36 -5.79
N LYS A 314 -0.54 3.13 -4.77
CA LYS A 314 -1.72 2.25 -4.77
C LYS A 314 -2.87 2.95 -4.06
N HIS A 315 -4.09 2.78 -4.55
CA HIS A 315 -5.32 3.33 -3.94
C HIS A 315 -5.40 4.87 -3.88
N SER A 316 -4.52 5.60 -4.57
CA SER A 316 -4.54 7.07 -4.61
C SER A 316 -5.82 7.59 -5.28
N ILE A 317 -6.31 6.87 -6.30
CA ILE A 317 -7.56 7.21 -7.00
C ILE A 317 -8.81 7.04 -6.11
N PRO A 318 -9.03 5.92 -5.39
CA PRO A 318 -10.07 5.83 -4.36
C PRO A 318 -10.03 6.96 -3.31
N VAL A 319 -8.85 7.33 -2.80
CA VAL A 319 -8.71 8.43 -1.82
C VAL A 319 -9.13 9.76 -2.46
N LEU A 320 -8.60 10.09 -3.63
CA LEU A 320 -8.93 11.31 -4.35
C LEU A 320 -10.44 11.38 -4.65
N LEU A 321 -11.05 10.32 -5.15
CA LEU A 321 -12.50 10.27 -5.44
C LEU A 321 -13.39 10.31 -4.19
N THR A 322 -12.82 10.18 -2.99
CA THR A 322 -13.54 10.40 -1.72
C THR A 322 -13.61 11.90 -1.37
N LEU A 323 -12.61 12.71 -1.75
CA LEU A 323 -12.58 14.16 -1.46
C LEU A 323 -13.78 14.93 -2.07
N PRO A 324 -14.19 14.72 -3.35
CA PRO A 324 -15.37 15.39 -3.90
C PRO A 324 -16.68 15.06 -3.17
N ARG A 325 -16.79 13.85 -2.60
CA ARG A 325 -17.97 13.42 -1.84
C ARG A 325 -18.04 14.07 -0.46
N LEU A 326 -16.90 14.51 0.06
CA LEU A 326 -16.78 15.21 1.34
C LEU A 326 -16.85 16.73 1.20
N ALA A 327 -16.61 17.27 0.00
CA ALA A 327 -16.58 18.71 -0.27
C ALA A 327 -17.89 19.43 0.10
N ASP A 328 -19.05 18.80 -0.11
CA ASP A 328 -20.37 19.34 0.29
C ASP A 328 -20.45 19.65 1.80
N ARG A 329 -19.66 18.95 2.62
CA ARG A 329 -19.57 19.14 4.08
C ARG A 329 -18.33 19.95 4.50
N TYR A 330 -17.31 20.03 3.64
CA TYR A 330 -15.96 20.48 3.97
C TYR A 330 -15.34 21.28 2.81
N PRO A 331 -15.45 22.63 2.80
CA PRO A 331 -14.99 23.47 1.69
C PRO A 331 -13.49 23.33 1.35
N TRP A 332 -12.65 23.07 2.36
CA TRP A 332 -11.21 22.86 2.17
C TRP A 332 -10.88 21.66 1.26
N CYS A 333 -11.80 20.69 1.09
CA CYS A 333 -11.61 19.59 0.15
C CYS A 333 -11.62 20.09 -1.31
N GLN A 334 -12.36 21.17 -1.62
CA GLN A 334 -12.35 21.78 -2.95
C GLN A 334 -11.02 22.52 -3.20
N GLU A 335 -10.53 23.28 -2.21
CA GLU A 335 -9.21 23.94 -2.28
C GLU A 335 -8.06 22.93 -2.46
N LEU A 336 -8.10 21.83 -1.71
CA LEU A 336 -7.15 20.71 -1.84
C LEU A 336 -7.21 20.05 -3.22
N LEU A 337 -8.42 19.82 -3.77
CA LEU A 337 -8.58 19.24 -5.11
C LEU A 337 -8.01 20.17 -6.19
N GLU A 338 -8.29 21.46 -6.14
CA GLU A 338 -7.77 22.41 -7.12
C GLU A 338 -6.23 22.55 -7.02
N MET A 339 -5.68 22.63 -5.81
CA MET A 339 -4.21 22.62 -5.62
C MET A 339 -3.57 21.36 -6.19
N LEU A 340 -4.14 20.19 -5.90
CA LEU A 340 -3.66 18.91 -6.41
C LEU A 340 -3.76 18.82 -7.94
N PHE A 341 -4.82 19.34 -8.55
CA PHE A 341 -4.92 19.36 -10.01
C PHE A 341 -3.92 20.33 -10.66
N VAL A 342 -3.68 21.50 -10.09
CA VAL A 342 -2.64 22.43 -10.57
C VAL A 342 -1.24 21.79 -10.48
N GLU A 343 -0.91 21.14 -9.35
CA GLU A 343 0.36 20.43 -9.22
C GLU A 343 0.46 19.25 -10.21
N LEU A 344 -0.60 18.44 -10.39
CA LEU A 344 -0.62 17.39 -11.42
C LEU A 344 -0.45 17.94 -12.84
N GLU A 345 -1.12 19.05 -13.18
CA GLU A 345 -1.00 19.71 -14.48
C GLU A 345 0.46 20.15 -14.74
N THR A 346 1.13 20.78 -13.77
CA THR A 346 2.55 21.13 -13.90
C THR A 346 3.46 19.90 -14.06
N LEU A 347 3.26 18.84 -13.25
CA LEU A 347 4.06 17.61 -13.33
C LEU A 347 3.91 16.90 -14.69
N VAL A 348 2.72 16.93 -15.30
CA VAL A 348 2.47 16.36 -16.62
C VAL A 348 3.11 17.21 -17.72
N LEU A 349 3.01 18.54 -17.64
CA LEU A 349 3.67 19.46 -18.59
C LEU A 349 5.20 19.34 -18.53
N GLU A 350 5.77 19.17 -17.34
CA GLU A 350 7.20 18.90 -17.14
C GLU A 350 7.61 17.44 -17.46
N LYS A 351 6.68 16.59 -17.89
CA LYS A 351 6.88 15.17 -18.25
C LYS A 351 7.48 14.30 -17.12
N ARG A 352 7.38 14.72 -15.85
CA ARG A 352 7.86 13.94 -14.70
C ARG A 352 7.00 12.70 -14.48
N SER A 353 7.53 11.65 -13.84
CA SER A 353 6.70 10.52 -13.38
C SER A 353 5.87 10.94 -12.16
N CYS A 354 4.66 10.41 -12.03
CA CYS A 354 3.77 10.67 -10.90
C CYS A 354 3.04 9.38 -10.53
N PRO A 355 3.34 8.77 -9.36
CA PRO A 355 2.71 7.54 -8.88
C PRO A 355 1.17 7.50 -8.98
N LEU A 356 0.50 8.63 -8.76
CA LEU A 356 -0.95 8.74 -8.86
C LEU A 356 -1.47 8.50 -10.29
N LEU A 357 -0.76 9.01 -11.30
CA LEU A 357 -1.13 8.80 -12.70
C LEU A 357 -0.86 7.37 -13.14
N ASP A 358 0.20 6.75 -12.60
CA ASP A 358 0.50 5.33 -12.85
C ASP A 358 -0.58 4.42 -12.21
N ASP A 359 -1.09 4.75 -11.01
CA ASP A 359 -2.24 4.05 -10.39
C ASP A 359 -3.52 4.17 -11.23
N ALA A 360 -3.79 5.35 -11.81
CA ALA A 360 -4.95 5.59 -12.65
C ALA A 360 -5.01 4.71 -13.92
N THR A 361 -3.86 4.25 -14.42
CA THR A 361 -3.82 3.36 -15.61
C THR A 361 -4.21 1.91 -15.31
N LYS A 362 -4.31 1.50 -14.04
CA LYS A 362 -4.62 0.12 -13.63
C LYS A 362 -6.13 -0.14 -13.70
N GLU A 363 -6.55 -1.30 -14.20
CA GLU A 363 -7.96 -1.69 -14.40
C GLU A 363 -8.93 -1.34 -13.25
N PRO A 364 -8.67 -1.63 -11.95
CA PRO A 364 -9.61 -1.28 -10.88
C PRO A 364 -9.78 0.24 -10.69
N ALA A 365 -8.77 1.05 -11.01
CA ALA A 365 -8.89 2.50 -10.98
C ALA A 365 -9.70 3.02 -12.18
N LYS A 366 -9.59 2.39 -13.36
CA LYS A 366 -10.39 2.73 -14.54
C LYS A 366 -11.88 2.63 -14.27
N GLU A 367 -12.34 1.52 -13.68
CA GLU A 367 -13.75 1.34 -13.34
C GLU A 367 -14.27 2.40 -12.37
N LEU A 368 -13.46 2.77 -11.36
CA LEU A 368 -13.83 3.81 -10.40
C LEU A 368 -13.90 5.20 -11.05
N LEU A 369 -12.98 5.52 -11.98
CA LEU A 369 -13.02 6.76 -12.76
C LEU A 369 -14.24 6.82 -13.70
N TRP A 370 -14.60 5.71 -14.36
CA TRP A 370 -15.81 5.64 -15.17
C TRP A 370 -17.07 5.83 -14.32
N ARG A 371 -17.16 5.16 -13.15
CA ARG A 371 -18.28 5.35 -12.20
C ARG A 371 -18.33 6.79 -11.65
N ALA A 372 -17.20 7.45 -11.43
CA ALA A 372 -17.16 8.86 -11.01
C ALA A 372 -17.69 9.81 -12.10
N CYS A 373 -17.36 9.56 -13.37
CA CYS A 373 -17.86 10.35 -14.50
C CYS A 373 -19.39 10.22 -14.70
N LEU A 374 -19.95 9.07 -14.34
CA LEU A 374 -21.40 8.78 -14.40
C LEU A 374 -22.20 9.32 -13.20
N SER A 375 -21.55 9.90 -12.19
CA SER A 375 -22.23 10.41 -10.98
C SER A 375 -22.89 11.77 -11.21
N ASP A 376 -24.04 12.00 -10.57
CA ASP A 376 -24.74 13.28 -10.56
C ASP A 376 -24.02 14.38 -9.73
N CYS A 377 -23.06 14.01 -8.87
CA CYS A 377 -22.24 14.97 -8.14
C CYS A 377 -21.29 15.68 -9.10
N ALA A 378 -21.55 16.97 -9.36
CA ALA A 378 -20.81 17.76 -10.34
C ALA A 378 -19.29 17.80 -10.08
N LEU A 379 -18.87 17.91 -8.81
CA LEU A 379 -17.45 17.95 -8.43
C LEU A 379 -16.76 16.58 -8.59
N LEU A 380 -17.46 15.49 -8.28
CA LEU A 380 -16.96 14.12 -8.48
C LEU A 380 -16.78 13.82 -9.98
N GLN A 381 -17.74 14.24 -10.80
CA GLN A 381 -17.65 14.16 -12.24
C GLN A 381 -16.49 15.01 -12.79
N GLN A 382 -16.35 16.27 -12.35
CA GLN A 382 -15.26 17.15 -12.78
C GLN A 382 -13.89 16.54 -12.45
N SER A 383 -13.73 16.03 -11.23
CA SER A 383 -12.48 15.40 -10.79
C SER A 383 -12.16 14.14 -11.60
N GLY A 384 -13.14 13.28 -11.85
CA GLY A 384 -12.98 12.10 -12.71
C GLY A 384 -12.58 12.45 -14.14
N VAL A 385 -13.24 13.44 -14.74
CA VAL A 385 -12.94 13.91 -16.11
C VAL A 385 -11.55 14.55 -16.20
N ARG A 386 -11.16 15.42 -15.26
CA ARG A 386 -9.81 16.02 -15.23
C ARG A 386 -8.72 14.95 -15.11
N LEU A 387 -8.89 13.96 -14.23
CA LEU A 387 -7.95 12.84 -14.13
C LEU A 387 -7.82 12.04 -15.43
N ILE A 388 -8.93 11.70 -16.09
CA ILE A 388 -8.88 10.97 -17.38
C ILE A 388 -8.16 11.80 -18.45
N LEU A 389 -8.41 13.11 -18.51
CA LEU A 389 -7.70 14.01 -19.44
C LEU A 389 -6.19 14.08 -19.14
N LEU A 390 -5.78 14.18 -17.87
CA LEU A 390 -4.37 14.21 -17.48
C LEU A 390 -3.64 12.89 -17.78
N VAL A 391 -4.30 11.75 -17.55
CA VAL A 391 -3.75 10.42 -17.91
C VAL A 391 -3.72 10.22 -19.43
N SER A 392 -4.64 10.83 -20.18
CA SER A 392 -4.67 10.76 -21.66
C SER A 392 -3.42 11.34 -22.32
N LEU A 393 -2.81 12.36 -21.70
CA LEU A 393 -1.55 12.96 -22.15
C LEU A 393 -0.34 12.01 -22.03
N ARG A 394 -0.44 10.96 -21.18
CA ARG A 394 0.54 9.87 -21.10
C ARG A 394 0.14 8.65 -21.92
N SER A 395 -1.16 8.37 -22.04
CA SER A 395 -1.68 7.16 -22.70
C SER A 395 -2.98 7.45 -23.47
N ALA A 396 -2.86 7.73 -24.76
CA ALA A 396 -4.01 7.97 -25.65
C ALA A 396 -5.04 6.82 -25.64
N HIS A 397 -4.57 5.58 -25.50
CA HIS A 397 -5.42 4.39 -25.42
C HIS A 397 -6.39 4.40 -24.22
N PHE A 398 -5.99 4.99 -23.08
CA PHE A 398 -6.88 5.07 -21.92
C PHE A 398 -8.08 6.01 -22.16
N LEU A 399 -7.84 7.13 -22.86
CA LEU A 399 -8.94 8.02 -23.28
C LEU A 399 -9.88 7.32 -24.26
N GLN A 400 -9.31 6.59 -25.23
CA GLN A 400 -10.09 5.85 -26.23
C GLN A 400 -10.98 4.78 -25.57
N GLN A 401 -10.44 4.01 -24.62
CA GLN A 401 -11.21 3.07 -23.80
C GLN A 401 -12.29 3.78 -22.96
N SER A 402 -11.98 4.93 -22.36
CA SER A 402 -12.90 5.65 -21.48
C SER A 402 -14.07 6.28 -22.23
N ILE A 403 -13.83 6.86 -23.41
CA ILE A 403 -14.90 7.36 -24.29
C ILE A 403 -15.79 6.20 -24.74
N ALA A 404 -15.21 5.07 -25.16
CA ALA A 404 -15.98 3.89 -25.57
C ALA A 404 -16.87 3.32 -24.45
N GLN A 405 -16.40 3.32 -23.19
CA GLN A 405 -17.22 2.88 -22.05
C GLN A 405 -18.31 3.88 -21.67
N LEU A 406 -18.02 5.17 -21.68
CA LEU A 406 -19.02 6.20 -21.36
C LEU A 406 -20.11 6.31 -22.43
N LEU A 407 -19.79 6.02 -23.70
CA LEU A 407 -20.79 5.86 -24.77
C LEU A 407 -21.75 4.70 -24.50
N ALA A 408 -21.28 3.60 -23.91
CA ALA A 408 -22.12 2.46 -23.52
C ALA A 408 -22.91 2.69 -22.21
N GLY A 409 -22.70 3.83 -21.54
CA GLY A 409 -23.39 4.20 -20.30
C GLY A 409 -24.90 4.40 -20.51
N SER A 410 -25.71 3.67 -19.74
CA SER A 410 -27.15 3.87 -19.67
C SER A 410 -27.48 5.19 -18.99
N SER A 411 -28.33 6.02 -19.60
CA SER A 411 -29.02 7.07 -18.86
C SER A 411 -30.00 6.39 -17.91
N GLY A 412 -29.97 6.72 -16.62
CA GLY A 412 -31.03 6.31 -15.69
C GLY A 412 -32.32 7.01 -16.06
N GLU A 413 -33.41 6.27 -16.23
CA GLU A 413 -34.75 6.84 -16.46
C GLU A 413 -35.38 7.32 -15.14
N LEU A 414 -34.80 8.34 -14.48
CA LEU A 414 -35.47 9.28 -13.56
C LEU A 414 -34.45 10.28 -12.95
N GLY A 415 -34.13 11.36 -13.67
CA GLY A 415 -33.26 12.43 -13.18
C GLY A 415 -33.09 13.54 -14.22
N SER A 416 -33.07 14.82 -13.81
CA SER A 416 -32.94 15.95 -14.76
C SER A 416 -31.50 16.22 -15.22
N GLY A 417 -30.52 15.48 -14.69
CA GLY A 417 -29.14 15.49 -15.16
C GLY A 417 -28.89 14.40 -16.20
N LYS A 418 -28.13 14.73 -17.24
CA LYS A 418 -27.47 13.74 -18.11
C LYS A 418 -25.96 13.74 -17.82
N PRO A 419 -25.51 13.23 -16.66
CA PRO A 419 -24.11 13.31 -16.25
C PRO A 419 -23.18 12.67 -17.29
N HIS A 420 -23.55 11.51 -17.83
CA HIS A 420 -22.72 10.78 -18.80
C HIS A 420 -22.40 11.60 -20.06
N LEU A 421 -23.38 12.34 -20.60
CA LEU A 421 -23.15 13.23 -21.75
C LEU A 421 -22.28 14.43 -21.38
N ASN A 422 -22.50 15.04 -20.20
CA ASN A 422 -21.65 16.16 -19.74
C ASN A 422 -20.18 15.73 -19.58
N ALA A 423 -19.94 14.52 -19.09
CA ALA A 423 -18.60 13.94 -19.03
C ALA A 423 -18.03 13.66 -20.45
N LEU A 424 -18.80 13.03 -21.33
CA LEU A 424 -18.40 12.76 -22.72
C LEU A 424 -18.04 14.04 -23.48
N VAL A 425 -18.86 15.09 -23.41
CA VAL A 425 -18.62 16.37 -24.09
C VAL A 425 -17.32 17.03 -23.61
N ARG A 426 -17.03 16.98 -22.30
CA ARG A 426 -15.78 17.50 -21.73
C ARG A 426 -14.56 16.65 -22.10
N LEU A 427 -14.70 15.32 -22.16
CA LEU A 427 -13.63 14.41 -22.58
C LEU A 427 -13.28 14.56 -24.06
N LEU A 428 -14.29 14.70 -24.92
CA LEU A 428 -14.12 15.00 -26.34
C LEU A 428 -13.44 16.35 -26.52
N GLY A 429 -13.89 17.38 -25.79
CA GLY A 429 -13.33 18.73 -25.83
C GLY A 429 -11.85 18.88 -25.47
N GLY A 430 -11.24 17.84 -24.90
CA GLY A 430 -9.81 17.80 -24.55
C GLY A 430 -9.40 18.66 -23.35
N PRO A 431 -8.15 18.51 -22.89
CA PRO A 431 -7.61 19.36 -21.81
C PRO A 431 -7.55 20.82 -22.27
N HIS A 432 -7.95 21.73 -21.38
CA HIS A 432 -8.01 23.16 -21.69
C HIS A 432 -6.59 23.71 -21.93
N GLY A 433 -6.32 24.18 -23.15
CA GLY A 433 -5.06 24.87 -23.49
C GLY A 433 -3.97 24.01 -24.15
N SER A 434 -4.12 22.69 -24.28
CA SER A 434 -3.16 21.87 -25.05
C SER A 434 -3.50 21.85 -26.54
N ALA A 435 -2.48 21.97 -27.40
CA ALA A 435 -2.61 21.84 -28.84
C ALA A 435 -2.65 20.37 -29.31
N GLU A 436 -2.17 19.43 -28.50
CA GLU A 436 -2.10 18.00 -28.81
C GLU A 436 -3.33 17.26 -28.24
N LEU A 437 -4.49 17.37 -28.92
CA LEU A 437 -5.60 16.46 -28.64
C LEU A 437 -5.25 15.04 -29.11
N PRO A 438 -5.41 14.00 -28.28
CA PRO A 438 -5.34 12.62 -28.75
C PRO A 438 -6.42 12.38 -29.82
N LYS A 439 -6.06 11.71 -30.92
CA LYS A 439 -7.01 11.42 -32.01
C LYS A 439 -8.22 10.66 -31.46
N ILE A 440 -9.42 11.22 -31.67
CA ILE A 440 -10.68 10.69 -31.13
C ILE A 440 -11.17 9.48 -31.95
N LYS A 441 -10.85 9.41 -33.25
CA LYS A 441 -11.27 8.35 -34.18
C LYS A 441 -11.16 6.91 -33.63
N PRO A 442 -10.03 6.47 -33.03
CA PRO A 442 -9.93 5.10 -32.52
C PRO A 442 -10.88 4.82 -31.34
N SER A 443 -11.34 5.84 -30.61
CA SER A 443 -12.34 5.68 -29.54
C SER A 443 -13.70 5.24 -30.10
N PHE A 444 -14.13 5.87 -31.19
CA PHE A 444 -15.35 5.48 -31.89
C PHE A 444 -15.16 4.14 -32.63
N GLU A 445 -13.98 3.88 -33.20
CA GLU A 445 -13.66 2.57 -33.78
C GLU A 445 -13.78 1.43 -32.75
N ILE A 446 -13.17 1.59 -31.56
CA ILE A 446 -13.26 0.60 -30.48
C ILE A 446 -14.69 0.42 -29.98
N ALA A 447 -15.49 1.48 -29.89
CA ALA A 447 -16.90 1.39 -29.52
C ALA A 447 -17.71 0.58 -30.55
N LEU A 448 -17.55 0.88 -31.84
CA LEU A 448 -18.26 0.20 -32.93
C LEU A 448 -17.78 -1.25 -33.14
N GLU A 449 -16.48 -1.53 -32.98
CA GLU A 449 -15.93 -2.89 -33.01
C GLU A 449 -16.44 -3.74 -31.84
N ARG A 450 -16.56 -3.18 -30.63
CA ARG A 450 -17.19 -3.88 -29.50
C ARG A 450 -18.64 -4.27 -29.77
N MET A 451 -19.41 -3.43 -30.46
CA MET A 451 -20.79 -3.75 -30.87
C MET A 451 -20.83 -4.90 -31.88
N LEU A 452 -19.92 -4.91 -32.87
CA LEU A 452 -19.81 -5.99 -33.86
C LEU A 452 -19.38 -7.33 -33.23
N LEU A 453 -18.48 -7.30 -32.25
CA LEU A 453 -17.99 -8.50 -31.57
C LEU A 453 -19.00 -9.09 -30.57
N ASN A 454 -19.82 -8.25 -29.91
CA ASN A 454 -20.78 -8.69 -28.88
C ASN A 454 -22.22 -8.23 -29.19
N PRO A 455 -22.86 -8.77 -30.24
CA PRO A 455 -24.17 -8.29 -30.68
C PRO A 455 -25.34 -8.76 -29.80
N THR A 456 -25.08 -9.60 -28.79
CA THR A 456 -26.09 -10.06 -27.81
C THR A 456 -26.39 -9.01 -26.73
N ARG A 457 -25.56 -7.96 -26.57
CA ARG A 457 -25.73 -6.89 -25.57
C ARG A 457 -26.62 -5.76 -26.07
N GLY A 458 -27.88 -6.07 -26.36
CA GLY A 458 -28.83 -5.12 -26.96
C GLY A 458 -28.95 -3.77 -26.21
N GLY A 459 -28.96 -3.79 -24.88
CA GLY A 459 -29.05 -2.56 -24.07
C GLY A 459 -27.86 -1.62 -24.29
N GLU A 460 -26.63 -2.10 -24.09
CA GLU A 460 -25.40 -1.32 -24.26
C GLU A 460 -25.28 -0.79 -25.70
N ASN A 461 -25.55 -1.64 -26.69
CA ASN A 461 -25.48 -1.28 -28.11
C ASN A 461 -26.49 -0.19 -28.51
N TYR A 462 -27.68 -0.15 -27.87
CA TYR A 462 -28.64 0.94 -28.05
C TYR A 462 -28.14 2.25 -27.45
N TRP A 463 -27.56 2.23 -26.24
CA TRP A 463 -27.03 3.42 -25.59
C TRP A 463 -25.85 4.04 -26.35
N VAL A 464 -24.94 3.23 -26.91
CA VAL A 464 -23.86 3.74 -27.79
C VAL A 464 -24.45 4.54 -28.96
N LEU A 465 -25.38 3.96 -29.71
CA LEU A 465 -26.02 4.62 -30.85
C LEU A 465 -26.79 5.88 -30.45
N ARG A 466 -27.52 5.82 -29.33
CA ARG A 466 -28.28 6.96 -28.81
C ARG A 466 -27.38 8.11 -28.37
N ASN A 467 -26.33 7.81 -27.60
CA ASN A 467 -25.38 8.82 -27.13
C ASN A 467 -24.61 9.45 -28.31
N LEU A 468 -24.29 8.67 -29.36
CA LEU A 468 -23.73 9.21 -30.62
C LEU A 468 -24.69 10.16 -31.34
N VAL A 469 -25.98 9.81 -31.52
CA VAL A 469 -26.99 10.72 -32.08
C VAL A 469 -27.11 12.01 -31.25
N GLU A 470 -27.09 11.90 -29.92
CA GLU A 470 -27.19 13.07 -29.02
C GLU A 470 -25.94 13.96 -29.08
N ILE A 471 -24.72 13.40 -29.22
CA ILE A 471 -23.48 14.17 -29.44
C ILE A 471 -23.52 14.92 -30.78
N VAL A 472 -23.94 14.28 -31.87
CA VAL A 472 -24.04 14.93 -33.20
C VAL A 472 -25.06 16.08 -33.21
N LYS A 473 -26.14 15.97 -32.43
CA LYS A 473 -27.08 17.08 -32.23
C LYS A 473 -26.44 18.23 -31.45
N LEU A 474 -25.76 17.92 -30.34
CA LEU A 474 -25.08 18.91 -29.49
C LEU A 474 -23.88 19.61 -30.17
N GLU A 475 -23.33 19.05 -31.24
CA GLU A 475 -22.33 19.69 -32.11
C GLU A 475 -22.97 20.67 -33.11
N ARG A 476 -24.17 20.36 -33.61
CA ARG A 476 -24.96 21.25 -34.49
C ARG A 476 -25.59 22.42 -33.72
N ASP A 477 -26.02 22.17 -32.49
CA ASP A 477 -26.53 23.20 -31.58
C ASP A 477 -25.37 24.13 -31.15
N SER A 478 -25.45 25.40 -31.54
CA SER A 478 -24.28 26.28 -31.71
C SER A 478 -23.50 26.66 -30.43
N PHE A 479 -23.97 26.24 -29.25
CA PHE A 479 -23.50 26.67 -27.94
C PHE A 479 -22.26 25.93 -27.42
N ASN A 480 -21.95 24.72 -27.92
CA ASN A 480 -20.83 23.92 -27.40
C ASN A 480 -19.49 24.20 -28.12
N VAL A 481 -18.72 25.16 -27.59
CA VAL A 481 -17.37 25.51 -28.11
C VAL A 481 -16.40 24.31 -28.10
N HIS A 482 -16.56 23.38 -27.16
CA HIS A 482 -15.71 22.19 -27.02
C HIS A 482 -15.86 21.17 -28.16
N LEU A 483 -17.08 20.95 -28.68
CA LEU A 483 -17.34 19.96 -29.74
C LEU A 483 -16.95 20.48 -31.13
N LYS A 484 -16.99 21.80 -31.36
CA LYS A 484 -16.62 22.41 -32.65
C LYS A 484 -15.15 22.22 -33.03
N LYS A 485 -14.28 21.84 -32.08
CA LYS A 485 -12.87 21.53 -32.35
C LYS A 485 -12.62 20.06 -32.69
N THR A 486 -13.57 19.18 -32.41
CA THR A 486 -13.41 17.72 -32.54
C THR A 486 -13.94 17.14 -33.83
N ASN A 487 -14.80 17.87 -34.55
CA ASN A 487 -15.39 17.49 -35.84
C ASN A 487 -15.98 16.06 -35.80
N CYS A 488 -16.84 15.77 -34.82
CA CYS A 488 -17.33 14.41 -34.60
C CYS A 488 -18.14 13.89 -35.80
N VAL A 489 -18.88 14.76 -36.50
CA VAL A 489 -19.51 14.44 -37.79
C VAL A 489 -18.51 13.90 -38.83
N VAL A 490 -17.35 14.54 -39.00
CA VAL A 490 -16.33 14.11 -39.99
C VAL A 490 -15.74 12.75 -39.60
N VAL A 491 -15.45 12.57 -38.31
CA VAL A 491 -14.93 11.29 -37.81
C VAL A 491 -15.95 10.16 -37.98
N LEU A 492 -17.25 10.41 -37.80
CA LEU A 492 -18.30 9.41 -38.05
C LEU A 492 -18.49 9.12 -39.54
N GLN A 493 -18.33 10.10 -40.44
CA GLN A 493 -18.32 9.90 -41.88
C GLN A 493 -17.17 8.99 -42.32
N GLU A 494 -15.97 9.14 -41.75
CA GLU A 494 -14.84 8.23 -41.99
C GLU A 494 -15.09 6.79 -41.47
N LEU A 495 -16.06 6.59 -40.58
CA LEU A 495 -16.42 5.30 -39.99
C LEU A 495 -17.71 4.70 -40.56
N LEU A 496 -18.28 5.30 -41.61
CA LEU A 496 -19.53 4.88 -42.25
C LEU A 496 -19.53 3.39 -42.64
N GLY A 497 -18.42 2.85 -43.13
CA GLY A 497 -18.31 1.43 -43.47
C GLY A 497 -18.53 0.48 -42.28
N LYS A 498 -18.11 0.86 -41.07
CA LYS A 498 -18.37 0.09 -39.84
C LYS A 498 -19.82 0.24 -39.37
N LEU A 499 -20.41 1.43 -39.52
CA LEU A 499 -21.83 1.67 -39.23
C LEU A 499 -22.75 0.86 -40.15
N LEU A 500 -22.41 0.74 -41.44
CA LEU A 500 -23.12 -0.11 -42.41
C LEU A 500 -23.00 -1.60 -42.06
N ALA A 501 -21.84 -2.08 -41.62
CA ALA A 501 -21.69 -3.46 -41.15
C ALA A 501 -22.55 -3.77 -39.90
N ILE A 502 -22.67 -2.81 -38.96
CA ILE A 502 -23.57 -2.92 -37.81
C ILE A 502 -25.04 -2.93 -38.27
N TRP A 503 -25.40 -2.09 -39.23
CA TRP A 503 -26.74 -2.07 -39.82
C TRP A 503 -27.11 -3.41 -40.45
N GLU A 504 -26.25 -3.96 -41.30
CA GLU A 504 -26.45 -5.28 -41.93
C GLU A 504 -26.57 -6.39 -40.89
N MET A 505 -25.74 -6.38 -39.85
CA MET A 505 -25.81 -7.33 -38.73
C MET A 505 -27.15 -7.26 -38.01
N LEU A 506 -27.62 -6.06 -37.64
CA LEU A 506 -28.90 -5.88 -36.93
C LEU A 506 -30.11 -6.24 -37.81
N MET A 507 -30.08 -5.87 -39.09
CA MET A 507 -31.11 -6.25 -40.06
C MET A 507 -31.18 -7.77 -40.25
N ASN A 508 -30.03 -8.46 -40.29
CA ASN A 508 -29.97 -9.93 -40.36
C ASN A 508 -30.48 -10.59 -39.08
N GLN A 509 -30.21 -10.04 -37.90
CA GLN A 509 -30.79 -10.52 -36.63
C GLN A 509 -32.32 -10.34 -36.59
N GLN A 510 -32.83 -9.19 -37.06
CA GLN A 510 -34.27 -8.95 -37.16
C GLN A 510 -34.93 -9.92 -38.15
N LYS A 511 -34.31 -10.14 -39.32
CA LYS A 511 -34.77 -11.11 -40.33
C LYS A 511 -34.83 -12.54 -39.78
N ASN A 512 -33.79 -12.99 -39.08
CA ASN A 512 -33.76 -14.32 -38.46
C ASN A 512 -34.81 -14.48 -37.36
N THR A 513 -35.08 -13.42 -36.59
CA THR A 513 -36.18 -13.38 -35.61
C THR A 513 -37.55 -13.52 -36.29
N LEU A 514 -37.78 -12.78 -37.37
CA LEU A 514 -39.05 -12.80 -38.11
C LEU A 514 -39.30 -14.17 -38.76
N LEU A 515 -38.25 -14.81 -39.28
CA LEU A 515 -38.32 -16.17 -39.81
C LEU A 515 -38.63 -17.20 -38.72
N GLN A 516 -38.04 -17.07 -37.52
CA GLN A 516 -38.41 -17.92 -36.37
C GLN A 516 -39.87 -17.73 -35.93
N ARG A 517 -40.42 -16.51 -35.97
CA ARG A 517 -41.85 -16.27 -35.72
C ARG A 517 -42.78 -16.85 -36.79
N GLN A 518 -42.34 -16.92 -38.04
CA GLN A 518 -43.13 -17.55 -39.12
C GLN A 518 -43.12 -19.08 -39.03
N GLY A 519 -42.02 -19.70 -38.57
CA GLY A 519 -41.93 -21.15 -38.36
C GLY A 519 -42.90 -21.73 -37.32
N THR A 520 -43.44 -20.90 -36.42
CA THR A 520 -44.45 -21.32 -35.42
C THR A 520 -45.91 -21.26 -35.90
N PHE A 521 -46.18 -20.91 -37.17
CA PHE A 521 -47.53 -20.75 -37.72
C PHE A 521 -47.83 -21.66 -38.92
N SER A 522 -47.57 -22.97 -38.81
CA SER A 522 -48.20 -23.95 -39.71
C SER A 522 -48.30 -25.37 -39.12
N PHE A 523 -49.42 -25.70 -38.48
CA PHE A 523 -50.06 -27.02 -38.63
C PHE A 523 -51.52 -26.99 -38.13
N GLY A 524 -52.47 -27.24 -39.05
CA GLY A 524 -53.76 -27.91 -38.79
C GLY A 524 -54.81 -27.22 -37.91
N ASN A 525 -55.86 -26.66 -38.55
CA ASN A 525 -57.13 -26.38 -37.87
C ASN A 525 -57.81 -27.69 -37.41
N ALA A 526 -58.15 -27.78 -36.13
CA ALA A 526 -59.24 -28.63 -35.63
C ALA A 526 -59.99 -27.91 -34.51
N VAL A 527 -61.29 -27.66 -34.72
CA VAL A 527 -62.13 -26.90 -33.80
C VAL A 527 -62.60 -27.78 -32.65
N ILE A 528 -62.13 -27.51 -31.42
CA ILE A 528 -62.83 -27.91 -30.19
C ILE A 528 -62.85 -26.71 -29.23
N LYS A 529 -64.05 -26.30 -28.80
CA LYS A 529 -64.27 -25.19 -27.85
C LYS A 529 -63.78 -25.58 -26.44
N PRO A 530 -63.07 -24.71 -25.71
CA PRO A 530 -62.94 -24.86 -24.26
C PRO A 530 -64.16 -24.22 -23.56
N GLU A 531 -65.01 -25.06 -22.95
CA GLU A 531 -65.99 -24.60 -21.97
C GLU A 531 -65.27 -24.15 -20.69
N ILE A 532 -65.62 -22.98 -20.16
CA ILE A 532 -65.11 -22.50 -18.88
C ILE A 532 -65.91 -23.14 -17.75
N LYS A 533 -65.28 -24.02 -16.95
CA LYS A 533 -65.79 -24.43 -15.64
C LYS A 533 -64.73 -24.26 -14.55
N ARG A 534 -65.00 -23.34 -13.63
CA ARG A 534 -64.27 -23.18 -12.35
C ARG A 534 -64.60 -24.37 -11.44
N ILE A 535 -63.59 -25.04 -10.89
CA ILE A 535 -63.72 -25.83 -9.64
C ILE A 535 -62.54 -25.48 -8.71
N LYS A 536 -62.79 -25.56 -7.40
CA LYS A 536 -61.96 -25.06 -6.29
C LYS A 536 -60.66 -25.84 -6.06
N ARG A 537 -59.73 -25.21 -5.31
CA ARG A 537 -58.72 -25.91 -4.49
C ARG A 537 -59.41 -26.52 -3.25
N GLU A 538 -58.92 -27.66 -2.75
CA GLU A 538 -58.26 -27.84 -1.44
C GLU A 538 -57.97 -29.34 -1.17
N ASP A 539 -57.08 -29.60 -0.21
CA ASP A 539 -56.62 -30.90 0.35
C ASP A 539 -55.86 -31.89 -0.59
N GLY A 540 -54.84 -32.65 -0.14
CA GLY A 540 -54.10 -32.64 1.14
C GLY A 540 -53.19 -33.88 1.30
N GLY A 541 -51.90 -33.69 1.70
CA GLY A 541 -50.87 -34.76 1.89
C GLY A 541 -50.43 -35.50 0.61
N THR A 542 -49.35 -36.30 0.49
CA THR A 542 -48.16 -36.65 1.31
C THR A 542 -47.26 -37.58 0.43
N GLU A 543 -45.92 -37.68 0.49
CA GLU A 543 -44.91 -37.01 1.33
C GLU A 543 -43.48 -36.88 0.68
N GLN A 544 -42.61 -37.89 0.76
CA GLN A 544 -41.15 -37.91 0.47
C GLN A 544 -40.78 -39.22 -0.33
N ILE A 545 -39.67 -39.40 -1.08
CA ILE A 545 -38.22 -39.52 -0.75
C ILE A 545 -37.49 -39.59 -2.13
N ASP A 546 -36.60 -38.67 -2.55
CA ASP A 546 -35.12 -38.58 -2.37
C ASP A 546 -34.27 -39.17 -3.54
N THR A 547 -33.02 -38.67 -3.67
CA THR A 547 -31.91 -39.03 -4.58
C THR A 547 -32.01 -38.66 -6.08
N GLY A 548 -30.86 -38.35 -6.70
CA GLY A 548 -30.69 -38.35 -8.17
C GLY A 548 -29.91 -37.18 -8.75
N GLU A 549 -28.69 -37.45 -9.23
CA GLU A 549 -27.71 -36.53 -9.82
C GLU A 549 -28.17 -35.76 -11.07
N GLY A 550 -27.39 -34.74 -11.44
CA GLY A 550 -27.75 -33.69 -12.36
C GLY A 550 -27.97 -34.05 -13.84
N THR A 551 -28.57 -33.12 -14.57
CA THR A 551 -28.20 -32.82 -15.97
C THR A 551 -28.73 -31.45 -16.42
N SER A 552 -28.01 -30.85 -17.37
CA SER A 552 -28.45 -29.84 -18.34
C SER A 552 -29.44 -28.73 -17.90
N ARG A 553 -28.90 -27.50 -17.77
CA ARG A 553 -29.69 -26.27 -18.01
C ARG A 553 -30.25 -26.30 -19.44
N SER A 554 -31.55 -26.56 -19.58
CA SER A 554 -32.24 -26.42 -20.86
C SER A 554 -32.30 -24.94 -21.26
N ARG A 555 -31.75 -24.63 -22.45
CA ARG A 555 -31.82 -23.30 -23.04
C ARG A 555 -33.27 -22.99 -23.43
N THR A 556 -33.98 -22.22 -22.62
CA THR A 556 -35.20 -21.54 -23.07
C THR A 556 -34.81 -20.32 -23.91
N SER A 557 -35.39 -20.26 -25.11
CA SER A 557 -35.07 -19.28 -26.15
C SER A 557 -35.51 -17.87 -25.74
N GLN A 558 -34.56 -16.93 -25.65
CA GLN A 558 -34.88 -15.51 -25.48
C GLN A 558 -35.48 -14.97 -26.79
N ILE A 559 -36.77 -14.65 -26.71
CA ILE A 559 -37.53 -13.91 -27.73
C ILE A 559 -36.83 -12.57 -27.98
N ALA A 560 -36.59 -12.20 -29.24
CA ALA A 560 -35.97 -10.90 -29.53
C ALA A 560 -36.88 -9.75 -29.04
N THR A 561 -36.27 -8.83 -28.32
CA THR A 561 -36.91 -7.73 -27.59
C THR A 561 -37.02 -6.46 -28.44
N PRO A 562 -37.87 -5.48 -28.06
CA PRO A 562 -38.05 -4.21 -28.79
C PRO A 562 -36.75 -3.42 -29.08
N VAL A 563 -35.68 -3.68 -28.33
CA VAL A 563 -34.41 -2.94 -28.37
C VAL A 563 -33.73 -2.95 -29.75
N THR A 564 -33.88 -4.00 -30.56
CA THR A 564 -33.26 -4.06 -31.89
C THR A 564 -33.93 -3.13 -32.91
N PHE A 565 -35.24 -2.90 -32.81
CA PHE A 565 -35.94 -1.93 -33.65
C PHE A 565 -35.49 -0.50 -33.32
N ASP A 566 -35.37 -0.19 -32.03
CA ASP A 566 -34.91 1.12 -31.57
C ASP A 566 -33.44 1.40 -31.94
N GLN A 567 -32.57 0.39 -31.95
CA GLN A 567 -31.20 0.51 -32.49
C GLN A 567 -31.18 0.89 -33.96
N ILE A 568 -31.96 0.19 -34.80
CA ILE A 568 -32.07 0.46 -36.24
C ILE A 568 -32.61 1.89 -36.46
N HIS A 569 -33.62 2.31 -35.71
CA HIS A 569 -34.16 3.66 -35.77
C HIS A 569 -33.17 4.75 -35.30
N MET A 570 -32.25 4.45 -34.37
CA MET A 570 -31.20 5.38 -33.97
C MET A 570 -30.03 5.42 -34.97
N LEU A 571 -29.66 4.30 -35.61
CA LEU A 571 -28.73 4.30 -36.74
C LEU A 571 -29.25 5.12 -37.93
N ALA A 572 -30.57 5.08 -38.21
CA ALA A 572 -31.19 5.87 -39.27
C ALA A 572 -31.25 7.38 -38.98
N LYS A 573 -30.89 7.81 -37.76
CA LYS A 573 -30.83 9.22 -37.33
C LYS A 573 -29.42 9.78 -37.22
N LEU A 574 -28.41 8.91 -37.30
CA LEU A 574 -26.98 9.21 -37.30
C LEU A 574 -26.53 9.61 -38.72
#